data_AF-A0A6L7RYG1-F1
#
_entry.id   AF-A0A6L7RYG1-F1
#
_cell.length_a   1.000
_cell.length_b   1.000
_cell.length_c   1.000
_cell.angle_alpha   90.00
_cell.angle_beta   90.00
_cell.angle_gamma   90.00
#
_symmetry.space_group_name_H-M   'P 1'
#
loop_
_entity.id
_entity.type
_entity.pdbx_description
1 polymer ?
#
loop_
_entity_poly.entity_id
_entity_poly.type
_entity_poly.pdbx_seq_one_letter_code
_entity_poly.pdbx_strand_id
1 'polypeptide(L)'
;HIITALDSFHGRTQAMMAATGQPHYQDNWTPLMPGFVNVPYNDFGAIAGAYVEGRTCAVLLEPVQGEGGVNVPDDGYLKRVQDFCKEKNILFMLDEVQTGMGRLGTVFGYQRFEGVEPDVMTLGKALGSGAPLGAFACKEFCSVLEPGDHGSTFGGNALTTAAGGAGAKALLDEDGPGQAMRNGEYLTGKLNALREDHQVITEVRGMGMLIGVEMDEELSAAIVADCAENGLLLNAVRPNMLRFMPPLNASTEEIDEAIGILDSALTKSTGRS
;
A
#
# COMPACT_ATOMS: atom_id res chain seq x y z
N HIS A 1 22.56 -0.09 -8.10
CA HIS A 1 21.17 -0.54 -8.24
C HIS A 1 20.39 -0.26 -6.98
N ILE A 2 19.07 -0.26 -7.10
CA ILE A 2 18.10 -0.16 -6.02
C ILE A 2 17.50 -1.55 -5.82
N ILE A 3 17.45 -2.01 -4.57
CA ILE A 3 16.78 -3.27 -4.21
C ILE A 3 15.31 -2.94 -3.94
N THR A 4 14.42 -3.70 -4.55
CA THR A 4 12.96 -3.57 -4.44
C THR A 4 12.36 -4.95 -4.16
N ALA A 5 11.08 -5.02 -3.84
CA ALA A 5 10.42 -6.29 -3.56
C ALA A 5 9.58 -6.81 -4.73
N LEU A 6 9.48 -8.13 -4.87
CA LEU A 6 8.45 -8.79 -5.68
C LEU A 6 7.06 -8.43 -5.13
N ASP A 7 6.06 -8.44 -5.99
CA ASP A 7 4.67 -8.03 -5.73
C ASP A 7 4.47 -6.53 -5.43
N SER A 8 5.54 -5.74 -5.38
CA SER A 8 5.47 -4.29 -5.14
C SER A 8 4.81 -3.54 -6.30
N PHE A 9 4.34 -2.31 -6.02
CA PHE A 9 3.86 -1.39 -7.06
C PHE A 9 4.31 0.05 -6.81
N HIS A 10 5.23 0.55 -7.63
CA HIS A 10 5.83 1.88 -7.53
C HIS A 10 5.48 2.82 -8.70
N GLY A 11 4.60 2.37 -9.60
CA GLY A 11 4.10 3.15 -10.73
C GLY A 11 4.47 2.58 -12.09
N ARG A 12 4.06 3.28 -13.16
CA ARG A 12 4.06 2.77 -14.54
C ARG A 12 4.95 3.53 -15.53
N THR A 13 5.86 4.37 -15.05
CA THR A 13 6.91 4.94 -15.92
C THR A 13 8.01 3.91 -16.17
N GLN A 14 8.85 4.07 -17.20
CA GLN A 14 9.85 3.05 -17.55
C GLN A 14 10.75 2.61 -16.37
N ALA A 15 11.22 3.55 -15.55
CA ALA A 15 12.00 3.25 -14.35
C ALA A 15 11.14 2.57 -13.26
N MET A 16 9.92 3.07 -13.06
CA MET A 16 9.04 2.54 -12.02
C MET A 16 8.46 1.17 -12.37
N MET A 17 8.36 0.83 -13.66
CA MET A 17 8.05 -0.51 -14.12
C MET A 17 9.16 -1.50 -13.75
N ALA A 18 10.43 -1.08 -13.79
CA ALA A 18 11.55 -1.91 -13.32
C ALA A 18 11.57 -2.03 -11.79
N ALA A 19 11.16 -0.97 -11.07
CA ALA A 19 11.02 -1.01 -9.61
C ALA A 19 9.81 -1.86 -9.15
N THR A 20 8.70 -1.82 -9.88
CA THR A 20 7.47 -2.58 -9.64
C THR A 20 7.74 -4.06 -9.87
N GLY A 21 7.80 -4.85 -8.80
CA GLY A 21 8.21 -6.26 -8.84
C GLY A 21 7.12 -7.24 -9.29
N GLN A 22 6.34 -6.88 -10.32
CA GLN A 22 5.25 -7.71 -10.83
C GLN A 22 5.54 -8.18 -12.27
N PRO A 23 5.96 -9.45 -12.48
CA PRO A 23 6.39 -9.95 -13.79
C PRO A 23 5.37 -9.72 -14.91
N HIS A 24 4.09 -9.96 -14.64
CA HIS A 24 3.02 -9.78 -15.64
C HIS A 24 2.91 -8.33 -16.15
N TYR A 25 3.25 -7.35 -15.32
CA TYR A 25 3.35 -5.95 -15.76
C TYR A 25 4.65 -5.71 -16.51
N GLN A 26 5.78 -6.24 -16.02
CA GLN A 26 7.11 -6.05 -16.60
C GLN A 26 7.28 -6.65 -18.00
N ASP A 27 6.64 -7.79 -18.30
CA ASP A 27 6.79 -8.51 -19.58
C ASP A 27 6.55 -7.63 -20.81
N ASN A 28 5.58 -6.71 -20.71
CA ASN A 28 5.20 -5.77 -21.77
C ASN A 28 6.21 -4.63 -21.99
N TRP A 29 7.23 -4.51 -21.14
CA TRP A 29 8.19 -3.40 -21.13
C TRP A 29 9.64 -3.87 -21.27
N THR A 30 9.85 -5.12 -21.68
CA THR A 30 11.19 -5.67 -21.86
C THR A 30 11.89 -5.06 -23.08
N PRO A 31 13.20 -4.75 -23.00
CA PRO A 31 14.05 -4.83 -21.82
C PRO A 31 13.73 -3.72 -20.79
N LEU A 32 13.71 -4.09 -19.50
CA LEU A 32 13.48 -3.15 -18.41
C LEU A 32 14.65 -2.18 -18.25
N MET A 33 14.36 -1.01 -17.66
CA MET A 33 15.41 -0.07 -17.27
C MET A 33 16.40 -0.73 -16.29
N PRO A 34 17.72 -0.67 -16.56
CA PRO A 34 18.69 -1.26 -15.66
C PRO A 34 18.74 -0.49 -14.32
N GLY A 35 19.33 -1.12 -13.31
CA GLY A 35 19.56 -0.49 -12.01
C GLY A 35 18.58 -0.87 -10.93
N PHE A 36 17.71 -1.87 -11.16
CA PHE A 36 16.82 -2.44 -10.15
C PHE A 36 17.05 -3.95 -10.01
N VAL A 37 16.81 -4.47 -8.81
CA VAL A 37 16.68 -5.91 -8.54
C VAL A 37 15.45 -6.11 -7.67
N ASN A 38 14.55 -7.01 -8.07
CA ASN A 38 13.39 -7.39 -7.28
C ASN A 38 13.71 -8.67 -6.50
N VAL A 39 13.50 -8.66 -5.19
CA VAL A 39 13.68 -9.84 -4.30
C VAL A 39 12.37 -10.16 -3.57
N PRO A 40 12.16 -11.38 -3.04
CA PRO A 40 10.96 -11.67 -2.25
C PRO A 40 10.72 -10.64 -1.13
N TYR A 41 9.46 -10.17 -1.00
CA TYR A 41 9.06 -9.30 0.11
C TYR A 41 9.12 -10.07 1.43
N ASN A 42 9.33 -9.37 2.54
CA ASN A 42 9.44 -9.97 3.89
C ASN A 42 10.60 -10.99 4.03
N ASP A 43 11.58 -10.98 3.11
CA ASP A 43 12.77 -11.83 3.17
C ASP A 43 14.03 -10.97 3.34
N PHE A 44 14.49 -10.85 4.59
CA PHE A 44 15.73 -10.11 4.88
C PHE A 44 16.97 -10.77 4.26
N GLY A 45 17.00 -12.11 4.17
CA GLY A 45 18.11 -12.84 3.58
C GLY A 45 18.28 -12.49 2.10
N ALA A 46 17.17 -12.37 1.37
CA ALA A 46 17.18 -11.97 -0.02
C ALA A 46 17.62 -10.50 -0.21
N ILE A 47 17.17 -9.58 0.65
CA ILE A 47 17.65 -8.18 0.66
C ILE A 47 19.17 -8.14 0.86
N ALA A 48 19.68 -8.82 1.90
CA ALA A 48 21.10 -8.84 2.21
C ALA A 48 21.93 -9.52 1.11
N GLY A 49 21.41 -10.59 0.49
CA GLY A 49 22.06 -11.30 -0.61
C GLY A 49 22.12 -10.52 -1.92
N ALA A 50 21.19 -9.58 -2.14
CA ALA A 50 21.17 -8.71 -3.31
C ALA A 50 22.05 -7.45 -3.17
N TYR A 51 22.62 -7.21 -1.99
CA TYR A 51 23.54 -6.11 -1.76
C TYR A 51 24.87 -6.35 -2.49
N VAL A 52 25.36 -5.29 -3.13
CA VAL A 52 26.68 -5.29 -3.77
C VAL A 52 27.39 -4.00 -3.40
N GLU A 53 28.52 -4.15 -2.73
CA GLU A 53 29.34 -3.03 -2.27
C GLU A 53 29.76 -2.11 -3.42
N GLY A 54 29.64 -0.81 -3.19
CA GLY A 54 29.92 0.24 -4.18
C GLY A 54 28.94 0.29 -5.36
N ARG A 55 27.93 -0.59 -5.41
CA ARG A 55 26.93 -0.62 -6.49
C ARG A 55 25.51 -0.43 -6.00
N THR A 56 25.12 -1.00 -4.85
CA THR A 56 23.80 -0.76 -4.26
C THR A 56 23.74 0.65 -3.67
N CYS A 57 22.67 1.40 -3.96
CA CYS A 57 22.50 2.76 -3.42
C CYS A 57 21.26 2.90 -2.51
N ALA A 58 20.27 2.02 -2.62
CA ALA A 58 19.06 2.08 -1.80
C ALA A 58 18.32 0.75 -1.73
N VAL A 59 17.46 0.64 -0.72
CA VAL A 59 16.35 -0.32 -0.64
C VAL A 59 15.05 0.48 -0.66
N LEU A 60 14.14 0.17 -1.59
CA LEU A 60 12.81 0.78 -1.74
C LEU A 60 11.73 -0.28 -1.48
N LEU A 61 10.89 -0.05 -0.47
CA LEU A 61 9.82 -0.97 -0.06
C LEU A 61 8.52 -0.20 0.19
N GLU A 62 7.39 -0.91 0.20
CA GLU A 62 6.14 -0.43 0.80
C GLU A 62 6.10 -0.86 2.28
N PRO A 63 5.57 -0.04 3.21
CA PRO A 63 5.34 -0.48 4.59
C PRO A 63 4.41 -1.70 4.67
N VAL A 64 3.38 -1.72 3.82
CA VAL A 64 2.47 -2.84 3.55
C VAL A 64 2.21 -2.83 2.05
N GLN A 65 2.41 -3.96 1.36
CA GLN A 65 2.21 -3.98 -0.09
C GLN A 65 0.73 -3.91 -0.44
N GLY A 66 0.35 -2.86 -1.16
CA GLY A 66 -1.05 -2.59 -1.50
C GLY A 66 -1.58 -3.44 -2.64
N GLU A 67 -0.99 -3.26 -3.82
CA GLU A 67 -1.34 -4.02 -5.04
C GLU A 67 -0.82 -5.46 -4.98
N GLY A 68 0.19 -5.71 -4.15
CA GLY A 68 0.73 -7.05 -3.91
C GLY A 68 -0.23 -7.99 -3.18
N GLY A 69 -1.41 -7.53 -2.79
CA GLY A 69 -2.38 -8.34 -2.05
C GLY A 69 -2.35 -8.07 -0.54
N VAL A 70 -2.22 -6.81 -0.13
CA VAL A 70 -2.26 -6.39 1.28
C VAL A 70 -1.26 -7.20 2.13
N ASN A 71 -0.03 -7.32 1.67
CA ASN A 71 1.00 -8.10 2.35
C ASN A 71 1.56 -7.28 3.51
N VAL A 72 1.19 -7.66 4.72
CA VAL A 72 1.73 -7.11 5.97
C VAL A 72 3.03 -7.84 6.29
N PRO A 73 4.18 -7.15 6.45
CA PRO A 73 5.43 -7.81 6.76
C PRO A 73 5.48 -8.29 8.22
N ASP A 74 6.41 -9.20 8.50
CA ASP A 74 6.65 -9.69 9.86
C ASP A 74 7.13 -8.55 10.78
N ASP A 75 6.83 -8.69 12.07
CA ASP A 75 7.32 -7.77 13.10
C ASP A 75 8.85 -7.65 13.04
N GLY A 76 9.33 -6.40 12.98
CA GLY A 76 10.76 -6.09 12.93
C GLY A 76 11.42 -6.24 11.55
N TYR A 77 10.74 -6.73 10.51
CA TYR A 77 11.31 -6.85 9.16
C TYR A 77 11.84 -5.50 8.64
N LEU A 78 10.99 -4.48 8.62
CA LEU A 78 11.36 -3.14 8.12
C LEU A 78 12.48 -2.51 8.97
N LYS A 79 12.43 -2.70 10.30
CA LYS A 79 13.48 -2.22 11.21
C LYS A 79 14.83 -2.85 10.89
N ARG A 80 14.84 -4.16 10.63
CA ARG A 80 16.05 -4.91 10.27
C ARG A 80 16.63 -4.46 8.93
N VAL A 81 15.77 -4.19 7.95
CA VAL A 81 16.18 -3.63 6.65
C VAL A 81 16.77 -2.22 6.83
N GLN A 82 16.14 -1.36 7.63
CA GLN A 82 16.65 -0.04 7.95
C GLN A 82 18.05 -0.08 8.59
N ASP A 83 18.26 -0.95 9.58
CA ASP A 83 19.55 -1.09 10.26
C ASP A 83 20.64 -1.59 9.30
N PHE A 84 20.28 -2.52 8.41
CA PHE A 84 21.17 -2.96 7.35
C PHE A 84 21.52 -1.84 6.37
N CYS A 85 20.55 -1.03 5.95
CA CYS A 85 20.80 0.10 5.08
C CYS A 85 21.78 1.09 5.71
N LYS A 86 21.59 1.38 7.01
CA LYS A 86 22.49 2.22 7.80
C LYS A 86 23.90 1.63 7.90
N GLU A 87 24.03 0.33 8.17
CA GLU A 87 25.33 -0.36 8.24
C GLU A 87 26.07 -0.29 6.89
N LYS A 88 25.35 -0.45 5.78
CA LYS A 88 25.91 -0.45 4.43
C LYS A 88 26.03 0.93 3.80
N ASN A 89 25.63 1.98 4.50
CA ASN A 89 25.60 3.35 3.99
C ASN A 89 24.82 3.47 2.66
N ILE A 90 23.65 2.85 2.60
CA ILE A 90 22.68 2.96 1.51
C ILE A 90 21.36 3.51 2.05
N LEU A 91 20.52 4.08 1.19
CA LEU A 91 19.27 4.71 1.63
C LEU A 91 18.19 3.68 1.92
N PHE A 92 17.47 3.86 3.03
CA PHE A 92 16.22 3.15 3.30
C PHE A 92 15.03 4.02 2.87
N MET A 93 14.31 3.57 1.85
CA MET A 93 13.20 4.32 1.25
C MET A 93 11.87 3.59 1.44
N LEU A 94 10.83 4.32 1.82
CA LEU A 94 9.47 3.78 1.93
C LEU A 94 8.49 4.48 0.98
N ASP A 95 7.80 3.67 0.18
CA ASP A 95 6.69 4.13 -0.64
C ASP A 95 5.40 4.16 0.18
N GLU A 96 5.03 5.38 0.60
CA GLU A 96 3.87 5.67 1.44
C GLU A 96 2.67 6.16 0.60
N VAL A 97 2.74 6.05 -0.73
CA VAL A 97 1.66 6.52 -1.62
C VAL A 97 0.33 5.87 -1.26
N GLN A 98 0.31 4.59 -0.86
CA GLN A 98 -0.91 3.89 -0.45
C GLN A 98 -1.11 3.85 1.07
N THR A 99 -0.02 3.69 1.84
CA THR A 99 -0.07 3.43 3.29
C THR A 99 -0.09 4.69 4.15
N GLY A 100 0.31 5.83 3.59
CA GLY A 100 0.36 7.10 4.29
C GLY A 100 -1.00 7.75 4.46
N MET A 101 -0.98 8.97 5.01
CA MET A 101 -2.14 9.83 5.22
C MET A 101 -3.28 9.15 5.99
N GLY A 102 -2.95 8.47 7.09
CA GLY A 102 -3.95 7.86 7.99
C GLY A 102 -4.37 6.44 7.62
N ARG A 103 -4.02 5.92 6.44
CA ARG A 103 -4.56 4.64 5.94
C ARG A 103 -4.36 3.46 6.90
N LEU A 104 -3.16 3.33 7.45
CA LEU A 104 -2.85 2.24 8.39
C LEU A 104 -3.19 2.58 9.85
N GLY A 105 -3.83 3.71 10.14
CA GLY A 105 -4.16 4.15 11.50
C GLY A 105 -3.11 5.04 12.19
N THR A 106 -2.09 5.46 11.45
CA THR A 106 -1.12 6.52 11.82
C THR A 106 -0.99 7.51 10.66
N VAL A 107 -0.47 8.71 10.91
CA VAL A 107 -0.35 9.73 9.84
C VAL A 107 0.49 9.21 8.68
N PHE A 108 1.65 8.63 8.98
CA PHE A 108 2.46 7.89 8.01
C PHE A 108 2.45 6.40 8.39
N GLY A 109 2.38 5.52 7.40
CA GLY A 109 2.26 4.08 7.58
C GLY A 109 3.47 3.46 8.30
N TYR A 110 4.67 3.99 8.08
CA TYR A 110 5.89 3.51 8.75
C TYR A 110 5.78 3.60 10.28
N GLN A 111 4.98 4.53 10.80
CA GLN A 111 4.80 4.73 12.25
C GLN A 111 4.08 3.57 12.93
N ARG A 112 3.45 2.68 12.16
CA ARG A 112 2.90 1.41 12.68
C ARG A 112 3.99 0.41 13.08
N PHE A 113 5.23 0.63 12.64
CA PHE A 113 6.34 -0.28 12.84
C PHE A 113 7.35 0.34 13.80
N GLU A 114 7.60 -0.36 14.90
CA GLU A 114 8.43 0.17 15.99
C GLU A 114 9.85 0.51 15.53
N GLY A 115 10.29 1.75 15.81
CA GLY A 115 11.63 2.23 15.52
C GLY A 115 11.96 2.41 14.04
N VAL A 116 10.97 2.34 13.15
CA VAL A 116 11.13 2.56 11.72
C VAL A 116 10.97 4.06 11.41
N GLU A 117 11.90 4.61 10.63
CA GLU A 117 11.85 5.97 10.10
C GLU A 117 12.71 6.04 8.82
N PRO A 118 12.09 6.15 7.63
CA PRO A 118 12.81 6.10 6.37
C PRO A 118 13.72 7.32 6.16
N ASP A 119 14.75 7.16 5.33
CA ASP A 119 15.59 8.27 4.87
C ASP A 119 14.88 9.09 3.79
N VAL A 120 14.09 8.41 2.96
CA VAL A 120 13.24 9.02 1.93
C VAL A 120 11.87 8.36 1.95
N MET A 121 10.81 9.14 1.84
CA MET A 121 9.47 8.61 1.62
C MET A 121 8.77 9.29 0.45
N THR A 122 7.92 8.54 -0.25
CA THR A 122 7.03 9.06 -1.31
C THR A 122 5.59 9.09 -0.84
N LEU A 123 4.88 10.17 -1.15
CA LEU A 123 3.49 10.41 -0.78
C LEU A 123 2.68 10.75 -2.03
N GLY A 124 1.41 10.37 -2.03
CA GLY A 124 0.47 10.60 -3.14
C GLY A 124 -0.95 10.28 -2.71
N LYS A 125 -1.82 9.93 -3.67
CA LYS A 125 -3.22 9.51 -3.42
C LYS A 125 -3.93 10.41 -2.41
N ALA A 126 -4.07 9.95 -1.16
CA ALA A 126 -4.74 10.66 -0.07
C ALA A 126 -4.09 12.00 0.28
N LEU A 127 -2.81 12.22 -0.06
CA LEU A 127 -2.11 13.50 0.14
C LEU A 127 -2.84 14.65 -0.54
N GLY A 128 -3.38 14.42 -1.74
CA GLY A 128 -4.12 15.45 -2.48
C GLY A 128 -5.61 15.50 -2.15
N SER A 129 -6.11 14.59 -1.30
CA SER A 129 -7.54 14.45 -0.97
C SER A 129 -8.47 14.53 -2.18
N GLY A 130 -8.08 13.84 -3.27
CA GLY A 130 -8.80 13.82 -4.55
C GLY A 130 -8.15 14.66 -5.66
N ALA A 131 -7.30 15.64 -5.33
CA ALA A 131 -6.49 16.36 -6.31
C ALA A 131 -5.20 15.58 -6.67
N PRO A 132 -4.67 15.69 -7.91
CA PRO A 132 -3.41 15.07 -8.27
C PRO A 132 -2.24 15.80 -7.61
N LEU A 133 -1.81 15.28 -6.46
CA LEU A 133 -0.68 15.78 -5.68
C LEU A 133 0.20 14.59 -5.26
N GLY A 134 1.48 14.70 -5.57
CA GLY A 134 2.52 13.79 -5.07
C GLY A 134 3.64 14.60 -4.43
N ALA A 135 4.32 13.99 -3.48
CA ALA A 135 5.49 14.57 -2.83
C ALA A 135 6.50 13.47 -2.53
N PHE A 136 7.76 13.86 -2.38
CA PHE A 136 8.74 13.06 -1.67
C PHE A 136 9.34 13.91 -0.57
N ALA A 137 9.68 13.29 0.55
CA ALA A 137 10.38 13.90 1.66
C ALA A 137 11.66 13.11 1.91
N CYS A 138 12.74 13.80 2.27
CA CYS A 138 14.02 13.18 2.59
C CYS A 138 14.65 13.86 3.80
N LYS A 139 15.55 13.14 4.47
CA LYS A 139 16.39 13.71 5.54
C LYS A 139 17.46 14.62 4.94
N GLU A 140 17.91 15.61 5.72
CA GLU A 140 18.87 16.62 5.25
C GLU A 140 20.14 16.01 4.63
N PHE A 141 20.68 14.94 5.24
CA PHE A 141 21.93 14.32 4.76
C PHE A 141 21.83 13.70 3.36
N CYS A 142 20.63 13.43 2.85
CA CYS A 142 20.38 12.90 1.51
C CYS A 142 19.61 13.88 0.61
N SER A 143 19.45 15.13 1.04
CA SER A 143 18.92 16.22 0.23
C SER A 143 19.99 16.75 -0.73
N VAL A 144 20.09 16.14 -1.91
CA VAL A 144 21.19 16.38 -2.88
C VAL A 144 20.80 17.16 -4.12
N LEU A 145 19.51 17.45 -4.33
CA LEU A 145 19.04 18.13 -5.54
C LEU A 145 19.39 19.63 -5.49
N GLU A 146 20.03 20.12 -6.54
CA GLU A 146 20.35 21.53 -6.75
C GLU A 146 19.42 22.17 -7.81
N PRO A 147 19.37 23.52 -7.89
CA PRO A 147 18.60 24.19 -8.92
C PRO A 147 18.98 23.75 -10.35
N GLY A 148 18.07 23.03 -11.01
CA GLY A 148 18.25 22.51 -12.38
C GLY A 148 18.23 20.99 -12.48
N ASP A 149 18.40 20.25 -11.39
CA ASP A 149 18.47 18.77 -11.40
C ASP A 149 17.11 18.11 -11.65
N HIS A 150 16.04 18.73 -11.15
CA HIS A 150 14.68 18.21 -11.28
C HIS A 150 13.65 19.34 -11.39
N GLY A 151 12.50 19.06 -12.02
CA GLY A 151 11.43 20.03 -12.16
C GLY A 151 10.13 19.42 -12.67
N SER A 152 9.01 20.09 -12.38
CA SER A 152 7.68 19.73 -12.86
C SER A 152 6.83 20.98 -13.03
N THR A 153 6.24 21.18 -14.21
CA THR A 153 5.41 22.36 -14.52
C THR A 153 4.23 22.52 -13.56
N PHE A 154 3.62 21.41 -13.15
CA PHE A 154 2.49 21.40 -12.22
C PHE A 154 2.89 21.03 -10.79
N GLY A 155 4.18 20.73 -10.54
CA GLY A 155 4.67 20.38 -9.21
C GLY A 155 4.55 21.56 -8.24
N GLY A 156 3.98 21.32 -7.06
CA GLY A 156 3.83 22.35 -6.03
C GLY A 156 2.90 23.51 -6.42
N ASN A 157 2.03 23.33 -7.43
CA ASN A 157 1.09 24.38 -7.82
C ASN A 157 0.13 24.72 -6.65
N ALA A 158 -0.29 25.98 -6.58
CA ALA A 158 -1.09 26.49 -5.46
C ALA A 158 -2.44 25.78 -5.29
N LEU A 159 -3.08 25.35 -6.38
CA LEU A 159 -4.40 24.73 -6.33
C LEU A 159 -4.34 23.34 -5.67
N THR A 160 -3.50 22.45 -6.17
CA THR A 160 -3.42 21.09 -5.61
C THR A 160 -2.78 21.08 -4.23
N THR A 161 -1.84 21.99 -3.97
CA THR A 161 -1.21 22.15 -2.65
C THR A 161 -2.21 22.69 -1.62
N ALA A 162 -3.09 23.64 -1.98
CA ALA A 162 -4.14 24.11 -1.08
C ALA A 162 -5.17 23.02 -0.77
N ALA A 163 -5.58 22.23 -1.77
CA ALA A 163 -6.46 21.09 -1.57
C ALA A 163 -5.85 20.03 -0.63
N GLY A 164 -4.60 19.64 -0.89
CA GLY A 164 -3.88 18.71 -0.03
C GLY A 164 -3.65 19.25 1.39
N GLY A 165 -3.34 20.54 1.52
CA GLY A 165 -3.21 21.20 2.83
C GLY A 165 -4.51 21.21 3.63
N ALA A 166 -5.64 21.51 2.99
CA ALA A 166 -6.96 21.45 3.62
C ALA A 166 -7.32 20.02 4.04
N GLY A 167 -7.05 19.03 3.18
CA GLY A 167 -7.29 17.62 3.46
C GLY A 167 -6.42 17.07 4.58
N ALA A 168 -5.13 17.40 4.60
CA ALA A 168 -4.22 17.04 5.68
C ALA A 168 -4.63 17.69 7.02
N LYS A 169 -5.11 18.95 6.98
CA LYS A 169 -5.67 19.60 8.17
C LYS A 169 -6.90 18.87 8.70
N ALA A 170 -7.87 18.55 7.84
CA ALA A 170 -9.07 17.81 8.24
C ALA A 170 -8.71 16.43 8.81
N LEU A 171 -7.79 15.70 8.17
CA LEU A 171 -7.28 14.41 8.64
C LEU A 171 -6.78 14.48 10.09
N LEU A 172 -6.05 15.55 10.45
CA LEU A 172 -5.50 15.73 11.79
C LEU A 172 -6.55 16.24 12.79
N ASP A 173 -7.33 17.26 12.41
CA ASP A 173 -8.34 17.87 13.28
C ASP A 173 -9.45 16.86 13.68
N GLU A 174 -9.78 15.92 12.78
CA GLU A 174 -10.84 14.92 12.96
C GLU A 174 -10.33 13.57 13.47
N ASP A 175 -9.05 13.44 13.84
CA ASP A 175 -8.45 12.15 14.24
C ASP A 175 -8.66 11.04 13.18
N GLY A 176 -8.47 11.37 11.90
CA GLY A 176 -8.63 10.41 10.80
C GLY A 176 -7.79 9.13 10.96
N PRO A 177 -6.53 9.18 11.43
CA PRO A 177 -5.79 7.97 11.78
C PRO A 177 -6.46 7.12 12.87
N GLY A 178 -6.95 7.74 13.96
CA GLY A 178 -7.67 7.01 15.00
C GLY A 178 -9.00 6.43 14.51
N GLN A 179 -9.72 7.13 13.63
CA GLN A 179 -10.91 6.58 12.95
C GLN A 179 -10.55 5.35 12.11
N ALA A 180 -9.50 5.42 11.30
CA ALA A 180 -9.05 4.30 10.48
C ALA A 180 -8.65 3.08 11.32
N MET A 181 -8.07 3.30 12.50
CA MET A 181 -7.74 2.23 13.44
C MET A 181 -9.02 1.55 13.97
N ARG A 182 -9.94 2.33 14.56
CA ARG A 182 -11.19 1.81 15.15
C ARG A 182 -12.10 1.13 14.13
N ASN A 183 -12.32 1.78 12.99
CA ASN A 183 -13.21 1.28 11.93
C ASN A 183 -12.56 0.10 11.18
N GLY A 184 -11.23 0.12 11.04
CA GLY A 184 -10.46 -0.99 10.49
C GLY A 184 -10.55 -2.25 11.34
N GLU A 185 -10.45 -2.13 12.67
CA GLU A 185 -10.67 -3.23 13.61
C GLU A 185 -12.10 -3.76 13.53
N TYR A 186 -13.10 -2.87 13.47
CA TYR A 186 -14.50 -3.27 13.31
C TYR A 186 -14.75 -4.04 12.01
N LEU A 187 -14.31 -3.49 10.87
CA LEU A 187 -14.43 -4.13 9.56
C LEU A 187 -13.69 -5.47 9.52
N THR A 188 -12.47 -5.55 10.05
CA THR A 188 -11.71 -6.80 10.14
C THR A 188 -12.44 -7.84 10.99
N GLY A 189 -13.04 -7.43 12.11
CA GLY A 189 -13.86 -8.31 12.94
C GLY A 189 -15.07 -8.89 12.19
N LYS A 190 -15.78 -8.05 11.43
CA LYS A 190 -16.93 -8.48 10.60
C LYS A 190 -16.52 -9.42 9.46
N LEU A 191 -15.41 -9.13 8.80
CA LEU A 191 -14.87 -10.00 7.75
C LEU A 191 -14.41 -11.35 8.30
N ASN A 192 -13.84 -11.39 9.50
CA ASN A 192 -13.50 -12.65 10.16
C ASN A 192 -14.75 -13.44 10.58
N ALA A 193 -15.82 -12.79 11.01
CA ALA A 193 -17.09 -13.46 11.25
C ALA A 193 -17.66 -14.05 9.95
N LEU A 194 -17.64 -13.31 8.84
CA LEU A 194 -18.05 -13.84 7.53
C LEU A 194 -17.20 -15.03 7.09
N ARG A 195 -15.91 -15.05 7.41
CA ARG A 195 -15.03 -16.18 7.13
C ARG A 195 -15.45 -17.47 7.84
N GLU A 196 -16.03 -17.37 9.05
CA GLU A 196 -16.57 -18.55 9.76
C GLU A 196 -17.73 -19.17 8.97
N ASP A 197 -18.58 -18.32 8.39
CA ASP A 197 -19.71 -18.74 7.56
C ASP A 197 -19.29 -19.15 6.15
N HIS A 198 -18.29 -18.48 5.56
CA HIS A 198 -17.83 -18.68 4.18
C HIS A 198 -16.43 -19.29 4.13
N GLN A 199 -16.38 -20.62 4.10
CA GLN A 199 -15.13 -21.40 4.09
C GLN A 199 -14.22 -21.12 2.87
N VAL A 200 -14.76 -20.52 1.81
CA VAL A 200 -13.99 -20.05 0.65
C VAL A 200 -12.99 -18.95 1.03
N ILE A 201 -13.24 -18.21 2.12
CA ILE A 201 -12.32 -17.21 2.65
C ILE A 201 -11.23 -17.91 3.46
N THR A 202 -10.00 -17.87 2.96
CA THR A 202 -8.85 -18.52 3.60
C THR A 202 -8.16 -17.60 4.59
N GLU A 203 -8.12 -16.30 4.32
CA GLU A 203 -7.43 -15.32 5.17
C GLU A 203 -8.08 -13.93 5.08
N VAL A 204 -8.12 -13.24 6.23
CA VAL A 204 -8.37 -11.81 6.32
C VAL A 204 -7.14 -11.17 6.95
N ARG A 205 -6.50 -10.24 6.24
CA ARG A 205 -5.26 -9.59 6.69
C ARG A 205 -5.27 -8.09 6.37
N GLY A 206 -4.49 -7.31 7.10
CA GLY A 206 -4.36 -5.87 6.84
C GLY A 206 -4.07 -5.05 8.09
N MET A 207 -4.03 -3.74 7.89
CA MET A 207 -3.84 -2.75 8.96
C MET A 207 -4.68 -1.51 8.69
N GLY A 208 -5.34 -0.99 9.74
CA GLY A 208 -6.25 0.13 9.62
C GLY A 208 -7.32 -0.15 8.56
N MET A 209 -7.48 0.77 7.60
CA MET A 209 -8.47 0.67 6.52
C MET A 209 -7.87 0.16 5.21
N LEU A 210 -6.77 -0.59 5.25
CA LEU A 210 -6.23 -1.35 4.12
C LEU A 210 -6.33 -2.84 4.47
N ILE A 211 -7.36 -3.50 3.97
CA ILE A 211 -7.69 -4.88 4.35
C ILE A 211 -7.84 -5.73 3.09
N GLY A 212 -7.30 -6.94 3.15
CA GLY A 212 -7.35 -7.96 2.13
C GLY A 212 -8.17 -9.16 2.60
N VAL A 213 -8.97 -9.73 1.70
CA VAL A 213 -9.71 -10.97 1.90
C VAL A 213 -9.29 -11.94 0.82
N GLU A 214 -8.54 -12.96 1.20
CA GLU A 214 -8.05 -14.01 0.30
C GLU A 214 -9.00 -15.21 0.32
N MET A 215 -9.14 -15.82 -0.85
CA MET A 215 -9.98 -16.98 -1.09
C MET A 215 -9.15 -18.12 -1.72
N ASP A 216 -9.61 -19.36 -1.53
CA ASP A 216 -9.02 -20.53 -2.21
C ASP A 216 -9.51 -20.71 -3.65
N GLU A 217 -10.53 -19.96 -4.06
CA GLU A 217 -11.07 -19.93 -5.42
C GLU A 217 -10.89 -18.55 -6.09
N GLU A 218 -10.78 -18.55 -7.42
CA GLU A 218 -10.65 -17.33 -8.24
C GLU A 218 -12.00 -16.62 -8.47
N LEU A 219 -12.72 -16.31 -7.39
CA LEU A 219 -14.08 -15.74 -7.43
C LEU A 219 -14.14 -14.21 -7.34
N SER A 220 -13.00 -13.53 -7.14
CA SER A 220 -12.99 -12.10 -6.83
C SER A 220 -13.74 -11.24 -7.85
N ALA A 221 -13.57 -11.52 -9.15
CA ALA A 221 -14.22 -10.75 -10.22
C ALA A 221 -15.74 -10.92 -10.22
N ALA A 222 -16.24 -12.13 -9.96
CA ALA A 222 -17.67 -12.41 -9.87
C ALA A 222 -18.29 -11.74 -8.64
N ILE A 223 -17.62 -11.83 -7.49
CA ILE A 223 -18.06 -11.20 -6.24
C ILE A 223 -18.08 -9.67 -6.37
N VAL A 224 -17.02 -9.08 -6.96
CA VAL A 224 -16.97 -7.62 -7.21
C VAL A 224 -18.11 -7.18 -8.14
N ALA A 225 -18.40 -7.93 -9.20
CA ALA A 225 -19.49 -7.61 -10.11
C ALA A 225 -20.85 -7.63 -9.40
N ASP A 226 -21.11 -8.66 -8.59
CA ASP A 226 -22.36 -8.77 -7.82
C ASP A 226 -22.47 -7.69 -6.73
N CYS A 227 -21.38 -7.41 -6.01
CA CYS A 227 -21.33 -6.31 -5.04
C CYS A 227 -21.66 -4.97 -5.72
N ALA A 228 -21.11 -4.71 -6.92
CA ALA A 228 -21.33 -3.47 -7.64
C ALA A 228 -22.80 -3.31 -8.10
N GLU A 229 -23.45 -4.40 -8.53
CA GLU A 229 -24.89 -4.40 -8.85
C GLU A 229 -25.76 -4.08 -7.62
N ASN A 230 -25.27 -4.39 -6.42
CA ASN A 230 -25.95 -4.16 -5.15
C ASN A 230 -25.47 -2.90 -4.40
N GLY A 231 -24.66 -2.05 -5.03
CA GLY A 231 -24.26 -0.74 -4.49
C GLY A 231 -22.94 -0.69 -3.73
N LEU A 232 -22.16 -1.78 -3.70
CA LEU A 232 -20.84 -1.84 -3.06
C LEU A 232 -19.71 -1.93 -4.10
N LEU A 233 -18.86 -0.92 -4.15
CA LEU A 233 -17.68 -0.90 -5.02
C LEU A 233 -16.46 -1.48 -4.29
N LEU A 234 -15.97 -2.62 -4.77
CA LEU A 234 -14.77 -3.30 -4.29
C LEU A 234 -13.73 -3.45 -5.39
N ASN A 235 -12.50 -3.77 -4.98
CA ASN A 235 -11.42 -4.06 -5.90
C ASN A 235 -11.02 -5.54 -5.83
N ALA A 236 -10.99 -6.21 -6.98
CA ALA A 236 -10.35 -7.52 -7.14
C ALA A 236 -8.85 -7.28 -7.43
N VAL A 237 -8.02 -7.38 -6.39
CA VAL A 237 -6.58 -7.10 -6.52
C VAL A 237 -5.83 -8.28 -7.14
N ARG A 238 -6.34 -9.50 -6.95
CA ARG A 238 -5.90 -10.76 -7.59
C ARG A 238 -7.12 -11.61 -7.90
N PRO A 239 -7.04 -12.61 -8.80
CA PRO A 239 -8.18 -13.47 -9.14
C PRO A 239 -8.89 -14.09 -7.93
N ASN A 240 -8.17 -14.39 -6.86
CA ASN A 240 -8.67 -14.96 -5.62
C ASN A 240 -8.71 -13.98 -4.44
N MET A 241 -8.62 -12.66 -4.66
CA MET A 241 -8.45 -11.71 -3.56
C MET A 241 -9.24 -10.40 -3.74
N LEU A 242 -10.00 -10.06 -2.72
CA LEU A 242 -10.67 -8.77 -2.58
C LEU A 242 -9.80 -7.82 -1.74
N ARG A 243 -9.85 -6.53 -2.07
CA ARG A 243 -9.23 -5.47 -1.29
C ARG A 243 -10.25 -4.41 -0.88
N PHE A 244 -10.30 -4.16 0.42
CA PHE A 244 -11.07 -3.10 1.06
C PHE A 244 -10.16 -1.90 1.32
N MET A 245 -10.57 -0.76 0.77
CA MET A 245 -9.94 0.55 1.03
C MET A 245 -11.01 1.65 1.16
N PRO A 246 -11.92 1.58 2.15
CA PRO A 246 -12.99 2.58 2.27
C PRO A 246 -12.41 3.97 2.61
N PRO A 247 -13.21 5.04 2.51
CA PRO A 247 -12.89 6.30 3.19
C PRO A 247 -12.59 6.07 4.68
N LEU A 248 -11.67 6.85 5.27
CA LEU A 248 -11.27 6.64 6.67
C LEU A 248 -12.40 6.94 7.66
N ASN A 249 -13.36 7.77 7.24
CA ASN A 249 -14.54 8.16 7.99
C ASN A 249 -15.78 7.28 7.72
N ALA A 250 -15.62 6.12 7.09
CA ALA A 250 -16.72 5.19 6.88
C ALA A 250 -17.36 4.79 8.22
N SER A 251 -18.68 4.88 8.33
CA SER A 251 -19.40 4.61 9.58
C SER A 251 -19.54 3.11 9.83
N THR A 252 -19.86 2.73 11.07
CA THR A 252 -20.15 1.33 11.42
C THR A 252 -21.37 0.80 10.67
N GLU A 253 -22.37 1.65 10.41
CA GLU A 253 -23.57 1.31 9.66
C GLU A 253 -23.25 1.07 8.18
N GLU A 254 -22.41 1.92 7.56
CA GLU A 254 -21.93 1.71 6.19
C GLU A 254 -21.09 0.43 6.06
N ILE A 255 -20.27 0.14 7.09
CA ILE A 255 -19.53 -1.13 7.16
C ILE A 255 -20.49 -2.31 7.25
N ASP A 256 -21.51 -2.25 8.10
CA ASP A 256 -22.50 -3.32 8.25
C ASP A 256 -23.30 -3.55 6.95
N GLU A 257 -23.67 -2.48 6.25
CA GLU A 257 -24.31 -2.56 4.93
C GLU A 257 -23.39 -3.25 3.90
N ALA A 258 -22.12 -2.83 3.83
CA ALA A 258 -21.13 -3.44 2.94
C ALA A 258 -20.93 -4.94 3.23
N ILE A 259 -20.92 -5.32 4.51
CA ILE A 259 -20.79 -6.71 4.94
C ILE A 259 -22.01 -7.53 4.53
N GLY A 260 -23.22 -7.00 4.65
CA GLY A 260 -24.44 -7.69 4.19
C GLY A 260 -24.49 -7.90 2.66
N ILE A 261 -24.01 -6.92 1.89
CA ILE A 261 -23.88 -7.06 0.43
C ILE A 261 -22.84 -8.14 0.09
N LEU A 262 -21.67 -8.11 0.75
CA LEU A 262 -20.61 -9.09 0.52
C LEU A 262 -21.06 -10.52 0.85
N ASP A 263 -21.75 -10.71 1.98
CA ASP A 263 -22.30 -12.00 2.41
C ASP A 263 -23.23 -12.60 1.33
N SER A 264 -24.13 -11.78 0.80
CA SER A 264 -25.05 -12.17 -0.27
C SER A 264 -24.28 -12.58 -1.55
N ALA A 265 -23.27 -11.80 -1.92
CA ALA A 265 -22.44 -12.06 -3.10
C ALA A 265 -21.62 -13.35 -2.96
N LEU A 266 -21.06 -13.62 -1.78
CA LEU A 266 -20.33 -14.84 -1.45
C LEU A 266 -21.25 -16.07 -1.50
N THR A 267 -22.43 -15.98 -0.87
CA THR A 267 -23.45 -17.04 -0.87
C THR A 267 -23.84 -17.45 -2.29
N LYS A 268 -24.13 -16.46 -3.15
CA LYS A 268 -24.48 -16.68 -4.56
C LYS A 268 -23.32 -17.30 -5.36
N SER A 269 -22.10 -16.82 -5.15
CA SER A 269 -20.91 -17.26 -5.90
C SER A 269 -20.45 -18.67 -5.51
N THR A 270 -20.66 -19.06 -4.25
CA THR A 270 -20.29 -20.39 -3.72
C THR A 270 -21.42 -21.43 -3.82
N GLY A 271 -22.60 -21.04 -4.32
CA GLY A 271 -23.72 -21.94 -4.55
C GLY A 271 -24.40 -22.46 -3.27
N ARG A 272 -24.24 -21.76 -2.13
CA ARG A 272 -25.00 -22.08 -0.91
C ARG A 272 -26.40 -21.47 -1.02
N SER A 273 -27.43 -22.30 -0.90
CA SER A 273 -28.84 -21.90 -0.84
C SER A 273 -29.38 -21.97 0.59
#